data_AF-J2KIY4-F1
#
_entry.id   AF-J2KIY4-F1
#
_cell.length_a   1.000
_cell.length_b   1.000
_cell.length_c   1.000
_cell.angle_alpha   90.00
_cell.angle_beta   90.00
_cell.angle_gamma   90.00
#
_symmetry.space_group_name_H-M   'P 1'
#
loop_
_entity.id
_entity.type
_entity.pdbx_description
1 polymer ?
#
loop_
_entity_poly.entity_id
_entity_poly.type
_entity_poly.pdbx_seq_one_letter_code
_entity_poly.pdbx_strand_id
1 'polypeptide(L)'
;MQFAQAESKDFDIIARYVVNDEVSYVPVQLKEWVPGTVNPQASLQSEIDKLAKYADSKDLVVAFYLNRRAQVTFSELRSPEGRLGELWFFWAADPSQSRWMLSGNMLDANACSYDFLYPTG
;
A
#
# COMPACT_ATOMS: atom_id res chain seq x y z
N MET A 1 25.95 -11.19 -7.29
CA MET A 1 24.86 -12.06 -6.79
C MET A 1 24.81 -11.88 -5.28
N GLN A 2 23.78 -11.23 -4.74
CA GLN A 2 23.56 -11.22 -3.30
C GLN A 2 22.25 -11.96 -3.05
N PHE A 3 22.40 -13.13 -2.45
CA PHE A 3 21.33 -14.00 -2.00
C PHE A 3 20.57 -13.29 -0.88
N ALA A 4 19.24 -13.41 -0.91
CA ALA A 4 18.34 -12.93 0.13
C ALA A 4 18.71 -13.60 1.46
N GLN A 5 19.56 -12.95 2.26
CA GLN A 5 19.90 -13.37 3.59
C GLN A 5 19.07 -12.56 4.58
N ALA A 6 17.83 -12.97 4.77
CA ALA A 6 17.18 -13.10 6.08
C ALA A 6 15.66 -13.28 5.89
N GLU A 7 15.17 -14.41 6.39
CA GLU A 7 13.77 -14.74 6.69
C GLU A 7 13.19 -13.85 7.82
N SER A 8 13.65 -12.58 7.92
CA SER A 8 13.36 -11.65 9.03
C SER A 8 12.65 -10.37 8.60
N LYS A 9 12.37 -10.21 7.31
CA LYS A 9 11.72 -9.01 6.78
C LYS A 9 10.38 -9.40 6.17
N ASP A 10 9.31 -9.09 6.90
CA ASP A 10 7.92 -9.14 6.47
C ASP A 10 7.72 -8.23 5.24
N PHE A 11 7.95 -8.73 4.03
CA PHE A 11 7.53 -8.11 2.76
C PHE A 11 7.13 -9.20 1.77
N ASP A 12 6.19 -8.89 0.89
CA ASP A 12 5.66 -9.86 -0.07
C ASP A 12 6.41 -9.80 -1.41
N ILE A 13 6.92 -8.62 -1.79
CA ILE A 13 7.52 -8.36 -3.10
C ILE A 13 8.73 -7.42 -2.95
N ILE A 14 9.73 -7.57 -3.81
CA ILE A 14 10.75 -6.54 -4.06
C ILE A 14 10.43 -5.86 -5.40
N ALA A 15 10.15 -4.57 -5.36
CA ALA A 15 9.91 -3.77 -6.57
C ALA A 15 11.22 -3.14 -7.05
N ARG A 16 11.44 -3.15 -8.36
CA ARG A 16 12.53 -2.45 -9.02
C ARG A 16 11.98 -1.19 -9.69
N TYR A 17 12.64 -0.06 -9.47
CA TYR A 17 12.29 1.20 -10.12
C TYR A 17 13.57 1.92 -10.57
N VAL A 18 13.42 2.89 -11.47
CA VAL A 18 14.54 3.66 -12.02
C VAL A 18 14.27 5.14 -11.79
N VAL A 19 15.21 5.83 -11.16
CA VAL A 19 15.19 7.28 -10.96
C VAL A 19 16.52 7.84 -11.41
N ASN A 20 16.52 8.83 -12.30
CA ASN A 20 17.74 9.44 -12.83
C ASN A 20 18.77 8.41 -13.35
N ASP A 21 18.31 7.41 -14.10
CA ASP A 21 19.09 6.27 -14.63
C ASP A 21 19.72 5.35 -13.56
N GLU A 22 19.45 5.59 -12.28
CA GLU A 22 19.86 4.70 -11.19
C GLU A 22 18.76 3.68 -10.90
N VAL A 23 19.15 2.41 -10.87
CA VAL A 23 18.26 1.30 -10.55
C VAL A 23 18.20 1.14 -9.03
N SER A 24 17.01 1.33 -8.47
CA SER A 24 16.73 1.13 -7.05
C SER A 24 15.77 -0.03 -6.83
N TYR A 25 15.84 -0.61 -5.63
CA TYR A 25 14.98 -1.71 -5.20
C TYR A 25 14.35 -1.37 -3.86
N VAL A 26 13.05 -1.64 -3.72
CA VAL A 26 12.31 -1.36 -2.49
C VAL A 26 11.46 -2.56 -2.08
N PRO A 27 11.47 -2.96 -0.80
CA PRO A 27 10.54 -3.96 -0.31
C PRO A 27 9.12 -3.39 -0.25
N VAL A 28 8.17 -4.17 -0.76
CA VAL A 28 6.74 -3.86 -0.75
C VAL A 28 6.02 -4.92 0.08
N GLN A 29 5.33 -4.47 1.12
CA GLN A 29 4.39 -5.28 1.86
C GLN A 29 2.97 -4.94 1.41
N LEU A 30 2.23 -5.96 0.98
CA LEU A 30 0.83 -5.87 0.65
C LEU A 30 -0.01 -6.07 1.91
N LYS A 31 -1.04 -5.25 2.05
CA LYS A 31 -2.09 -5.40 3.06
C LYS A 31 -3.45 -5.22 2.41
N GLU A 32 -4.47 -5.68 3.09
CA GLU A 32 -5.82 -5.68 2.57
C GLU A 32 -6.80 -5.17 3.63
N TRP A 33 -7.62 -4.20 3.27
CA TRP A 33 -8.85 -3.92 3.98
C TRP A 33 -9.94 -4.86 3.46
N VAL A 34 -10.06 -6.00 4.14
CA VAL A 34 -10.88 -7.12 3.70
C VAL A 34 -12.35 -6.76 3.46
N PRO A 35 -13.07 -7.54 2.63
CA PRO A 35 -14.49 -7.34 2.41
C PRO A 35 -15.29 -7.28 3.70
N GLY A 36 -16.35 -6.46 3.69
CA GLY A 36 -17.25 -6.32 4.84
C GLY A 36 -17.91 -7.63 5.26
N THR A 37 -18.04 -8.58 4.33
CA THR A 37 -18.53 -9.94 4.59
C THR A 37 -17.56 -10.78 5.41
N VAL A 38 -16.25 -10.52 5.33
CA VAL A 38 -15.20 -11.25 6.07
C VAL A 38 -15.03 -10.67 7.46
N ASN A 39 -14.93 -9.35 7.58
CA ASN A 39 -14.84 -8.67 8.88
C ASN A 39 -15.57 -7.33 8.87
N PRO A 40 -16.87 -7.29 9.24
CA PRO A 40 -17.65 -6.06 9.24
C PRO A 40 -17.08 -4.95 10.15
N GLN A 41 -16.36 -5.33 11.21
CA GLN A 41 -15.88 -4.41 12.25
C GLN A 41 -14.51 -3.79 11.94
N ALA A 42 -13.79 -4.31 10.92
CA ALA A 42 -12.53 -3.72 10.49
C ALA A 42 -12.78 -2.35 9.86
N SER A 43 -12.23 -1.28 10.46
CA SER A 43 -12.17 0.04 9.87
C SER A 43 -10.84 0.20 9.12
N LEU A 44 -10.81 1.07 8.10
CA LEU A 44 -9.56 1.32 7.39
C LEU A 44 -8.48 1.87 8.33
N GLN A 45 -8.85 2.75 9.27
CA GLN A 45 -7.92 3.28 10.26
C GLN A 45 -7.35 2.17 11.16
N SER A 46 -8.16 1.21 11.63
CA SER A 46 -7.63 0.14 12.48
C SER A 46 -6.68 -0.80 11.73
N GLU A 47 -6.84 -0.94 10.41
CA GLU A 47 -5.89 -1.67 9.57
C GLU A 47 -4.59 -0.88 9.34
N ILE A 48 -4.67 0.46 9.20
CA ILE A 48 -3.50 1.35 9.13
C ILE A 48 -2.74 1.37 10.46
N ASP A 49 -3.44 1.43 11.59
CA ASP A 49 -2.82 1.47 12.92
C ASP A 49 -1.97 0.21 13.19
N LYS A 50 -2.33 -0.94 12.61
CA LYS A 50 -1.52 -2.19 12.69
C LYS A 50 -0.16 -2.07 11.98
N LEU A 51 0.03 -1.09 11.12
CA LEU A 51 1.32 -0.83 10.47
C LEU A 51 2.38 -0.32 11.45
N ALA A 52 2.00 0.09 12.67
CA ALA A 52 2.95 0.47 13.72
C ALA A 52 4.00 -0.62 14.02
N LYS A 53 3.67 -1.90 13.75
CA LYS A 53 4.64 -3.01 13.87
C LYS A 53 5.83 -2.90 12.90
N TYR A 54 5.73 -2.04 11.88
CA TYR A 54 6.76 -1.74 10.90
C TYR A 54 7.46 -0.40 11.17
N ALA A 55 7.30 0.20 12.36
CA ALA A 55 7.81 1.52 12.68
C ALA A 55 9.33 1.71 12.47
N ASP A 56 10.11 0.64 12.52
CA ASP A 56 11.56 0.64 12.34
C ASP A 56 12.01 0.43 10.88
N SER A 57 11.07 0.17 9.95
CA SER A 57 11.34 -0.18 8.55
C SER A 57 11.20 1.03 7.62
N LYS A 58 12.19 1.94 7.68
CA LYS A 58 12.20 3.20 6.91
C LYS A 58 12.14 3.04 5.39
N ASP A 59 12.60 1.90 4.88
CA ASP A 59 12.64 1.63 3.44
C ASP A 59 11.45 0.76 2.99
N LEU A 60 10.51 0.45 3.90
CA LEU A 60 9.36 -0.39 3.57
C LEU A 60 8.24 0.46 2.95
N VAL A 61 7.84 0.05 1.74
CA VAL A 61 6.63 0.52 1.09
C VAL A 61 5.49 -0.40 1.49
N VAL A 62 4.39 0.19 1.95
CA VAL A 62 3.16 -0.56 2.21
C VAL A 62 2.13 -0.18 1.16
N ALA A 63 1.58 -1.17 0.46
CA ALA A 63 0.47 -0.98 -0.47
C ALA A 63 -0.79 -1.68 0.09
N PHE A 64 -1.83 -0.89 0.32
CA PHE A 64 -3.10 -1.32 0.89
C PHE A 64 -4.15 -1.50 -0.21
N TYR A 65 -4.61 -2.73 -0.38
CA TYR A 65 -5.77 -3.03 -1.20
C TYR A 65 -7.06 -2.71 -0.45
N LEU A 66 -7.89 -1.81 -0.98
CA LEU A 66 -9.22 -1.53 -0.42
C LEU A 66 -10.26 -2.49 -1.01
N ASN A 67 -10.35 -3.71 -0.47
CA ASN A 67 -11.25 -4.75 -0.96
C ASN A 67 -12.66 -4.64 -0.36
N ARG A 68 -13.22 -3.44 -0.31
CA ARG A 68 -14.54 -3.20 0.28
C ARG A 68 -15.24 -2.04 -0.40
N ARG A 69 -16.55 -2.20 -0.63
CA ARG A 69 -17.40 -1.08 -1.03
C ARG A 69 -17.56 -0.11 0.14
N ALA A 70 -16.87 1.02 0.08
CA ALA A 70 -16.91 2.07 1.08
C ALA A 70 -16.61 3.43 0.42
N GLN A 71 -17.03 4.51 1.07
CA GLN A 71 -16.53 5.85 0.78
C GLN A 71 -15.38 6.12 1.75
N VAL A 72 -14.22 6.47 1.22
CA VAL A 72 -13.02 6.78 2.01
C VAL A 72 -12.61 8.22 1.76
N THR A 73 -12.51 8.98 2.84
CA THR A 73 -11.97 10.34 2.81
C THR A 73 -10.55 10.27 3.36
N PHE A 74 -9.53 10.23 2.49
CA PHE A 74 -8.15 10.05 2.91
C PHE A 74 -7.63 11.14 3.86
N SER A 75 -8.14 12.36 3.77
CA SER A 75 -7.77 13.46 4.69
C SER A 75 -8.25 13.27 6.13
N GLU A 76 -9.17 12.33 6.37
CA GLU A 76 -9.63 11.98 7.72
C GLU A 76 -8.80 10.85 8.35
N LEU A 77 -7.92 10.20 7.57
CA LEU A 77 -7.06 9.14 8.05
C LEU A 77 -5.82 9.73 8.72
N ARG A 78 -5.40 9.10 9.81
CA ARG A 78 -4.14 9.41 10.48
C ARG A 78 -3.02 8.56 9.89
N SER A 79 -1.87 9.18 9.70
CA SER A 79 -0.65 8.44 9.35
C SER A 79 -0.34 7.40 10.43
N PRO A 80 0.14 6.21 10.04
CA PRO A 80 0.55 5.19 11.00
C PRO A 80 1.69 5.69 11.88
N GLU A 81 1.75 5.21 13.12
CA GLU A 81 2.86 5.52 14.02
C GLU A 81 4.18 4.92 13.50
N GLY A 82 5.26 5.67 13.57
CA GLY A 82 6.61 5.22 13.18
C GLY A 82 7.11 5.82 11.87
N ARG A 83 8.15 5.18 11.29
CA ARG A 83 8.79 5.60 10.05
C ARG A 83 8.65 4.51 8.99
N LEU A 84 7.51 4.53 8.30
CA LEU A 84 7.34 3.81 7.04
C LEU A 84 7.95 4.64 5.90
N GLY A 85 8.44 3.97 4.86
CA GLY A 85 8.98 4.65 3.69
C GLY A 85 7.87 5.31 2.89
N GLU A 86 6.89 4.51 2.47
CA GLU A 86 5.73 5.02 1.71
C GLU A 86 4.46 4.25 2.06
N LEU A 87 3.33 4.93 1.94
CA LEU A 87 2.00 4.34 2.10
C LEU A 87 1.15 4.61 0.87
N TRP A 88 0.72 3.54 0.22
CA TRP A 88 -0.08 3.56 -0.99
C TRP A 88 -1.40 2.83 -0.76
N PHE A 89 -2.44 3.29 -1.44
CA PHE A 89 -3.75 2.66 -1.46
C PHE A 89 -4.16 2.38 -2.89
N PHE A 90 -4.69 1.19 -3.15
CA PHE A 90 -5.23 0.86 -4.46
C PHE A 90 -6.57 0.13 -4.34
N TRP A 91 -7.43 0.33 -5.33
CA TRP A 91 -8.78 -0.21 -5.33
C TRP A 91 -9.36 -0.28 -6.73
N ALA A 92 -10.36 -1.14 -6.91
CA ALA A 92 -11.18 -1.13 -8.11
C ALA A 92 -12.11 0.10 -8.10
N ALA A 93 -12.03 0.94 -9.13
CA ALA A 93 -12.85 2.15 -9.27
C ALA A 93 -14.34 1.82 -9.49
N ASP A 94 -14.63 0.61 -9.97
CA ASP A 94 -15.97 0.14 -10.25
C ASP A 94 -16.10 -1.38 -9.99
N PRO A 95 -17.34 -1.91 -9.86
CA PRO A 95 -17.58 -3.31 -9.52
C PRO A 95 -17.08 -4.34 -10.56
N SER A 96 -16.85 -3.94 -11.82
CA SER A 96 -16.30 -4.82 -12.85
C SER A 96 -14.81 -5.10 -12.66
N GLN A 97 -14.14 -4.32 -11.81
CA GLN A 97 -12.69 -4.38 -11.58
C GLN A 97 -11.87 -4.21 -12.87
N SER A 98 -12.44 -3.58 -13.90
CA SER A 98 -11.74 -3.25 -15.13
C SER A 98 -10.91 -1.97 -15.01
N ARG A 99 -11.31 -1.07 -14.09
CA ARG A 99 -10.61 0.17 -13.78
C ARG A 99 -10.13 0.14 -12.34
N TRP A 100 -8.90 0.57 -12.15
CA TRP A 100 -8.23 0.62 -10.86
C TRP A 100 -7.70 2.01 -10.60
N MET A 101 -7.65 2.34 -9.31
CA MET A 101 -7.03 3.55 -8.81
C MET A 101 -5.88 3.18 -7.88
N LEU A 102 -4.86 4.03 -7.88
CA LEU A 102 -3.73 3.99 -6.97
C LEU A 102 -3.50 5.40 -6.44
N SER A 103 -3.47 5.58 -5.13
CA SER A 103 -3.21 6.85 -4.48
C SER A 103 -2.07 6.76 -3.49
N GLY A 104 -1.18 7.74 -3.54
CA GLY A 104 -0.01 7.86 -2.66
C GLY A 104 1.06 8.77 -3.28
N ASN A 105 2.21 8.94 -2.64
CA ASN A 105 2.53 8.50 -1.28
C ASN A 105 1.72 9.31 -0.25
N MET A 106 0.91 8.65 0.55
CA MET A 106 0.02 9.30 1.54
C MET A 106 0.76 9.86 2.76
N LEU A 107 2.05 9.57 2.89
CA LEU A 107 2.93 10.19 3.88
C LEU A 107 3.50 11.54 3.42
N ASP A 108 3.36 11.87 2.13
CA ASP A 108 3.77 13.16 1.55
C ASP A 108 2.56 14.09 1.40
N ALA A 109 2.79 15.40 1.57
CA ALA A 109 1.80 16.44 1.29
C ALA A 109 1.39 16.49 -0.21
N ASN A 110 2.24 15.96 -1.09
CA ASN A 110 2.02 15.92 -2.55
C ASN A 110 1.46 14.56 -3.03
N ALA A 111 0.69 13.85 -2.19
CA ALA A 111 0.07 12.60 -2.58
C ALA A 111 -0.73 12.74 -3.89
N CYS A 112 -0.45 11.87 -4.85
CA CYS A 112 -1.09 11.85 -6.17
C CYS A 112 -2.03 10.66 -6.30
N SER A 113 -2.96 10.75 -7.25
CA SER A 113 -3.83 9.63 -7.63
C SER A 113 -3.66 9.32 -9.11
N TYR A 114 -3.61 8.04 -9.42
CA TYR A 114 -3.45 7.49 -10.75
C TYR A 114 -4.60 6.55 -11.04
N ASP A 115 -5.13 6.58 -12.26
CA ASP A 115 -6.06 5.58 -12.76
C ASP A 115 -5.40 4.73 -13.85
N PHE A 116 -5.73 3.45 -13.85
CA PHE A 116 -5.22 2.51 -14.84
C PHE A 116 -6.25 1.43 -15.14
N LEU A 117 -6.19 0.91 -16.36
CA LEU A 117 -6.95 -0.27 -16.73
C LEU A 117 -6.30 -1.50 -16.12
N TYR A 118 -7.11 -2.46 -15.69
CA TYR A 118 -6.59 -3.74 -15.27
C TYR A 118 -5.79 -4.36 -16.43
N PRO A 119 -4.56 -4.86 -16.20
CA PRO A 119 -3.77 -5.46 -17.26
C PRO A 119 -4.53 -6.64 -17.86
N THR A 120 -4.97 -6.51 -19.10
CA THR A 120 -5.42 -7.63 -19.92
C THR A 120 -4.19 -8.19 -20.61
N GLY A 121 -3.79 -9.41 -20.24
CA GLY A 121 -2.70 -10.14 -20.90
C GLY A 121 -3.01 -10.50 -22.35
#